data_AF-A0AAX3UE81-F1
#
_entry.id   AF-A0AAX3UE81-F1
#
_cell.length_a   1.000
_cell.length_b   1.000
_cell.length_c   1.000
_cell.angle_alpha   90.00
_cell.angle_beta   90.00
_cell.angle_gamma   90.00
#
_symmetry.space_group_name_H-M   'P 1'
#
loop_
_entity.id
_entity.type
_entity.pdbx_description
1 polymer ?
#
loop_
_entity_poly.entity_id
_entity_poly.type
_entity_poly.pdbx_seq_one_letter_code
_entity_poly.pdbx_strand_id
1 'polypeptide(L)'
;MFNFFKKKNKGMEVDAVVDGNIMPITDVKDDVFSTKMLGDGYAIKPSDKNIYAPVSGTISTLFPTKHAIGIKTDKGLEILIHLGLDTVELKGAPFTVAVSQGDKVEKGQPLGTMDFQMITDKGYDDSCIVVYTNMDLVKSVTPIEKGTVQHSQKVQTVELN
;
A
#
# COMPACT_ATOMS: atom_id res chain seq x y z
N MET A 1 -0.29 25.44 -31.22
CA MET A 1 -1.19 24.29 -31.04
C MET A 1 -0.33 23.11 -30.60
N PHE A 2 -0.08 22.97 -29.30
CA PHE A 2 0.83 21.94 -28.76
C PHE A 2 0.08 20.63 -28.65
N ASN A 3 0.43 19.70 -29.54
CA ASN A 3 -0.07 18.33 -29.51
C ASN A 3 0.65 17.59 -28.38
N PHE A 4 0.11 17.68 -27.16
CA PHE A 4 0.52 16.86 -26.03
C PHE A 4 0.10 15.42 -26.32
N PHE A 5 1.00 14.67 -26.95
CA PHE A 5 0.90 13.21 -27.04
C PHE A 5 0.74 12.65 -25.62
N LYS A 6 -0.48 12.26 -25.27
CA LYS A 6 -0.76 11.32 -24.17
C LYS A 6 -0.04 10.02 -24.51
N LYS A 7 1.21 9.88 -24.08
CA LYS A 7 1.89 8.60 -23.98
C LYS A 7 0.99 7.75 -23.07
N LYS A 8 0.40 6.68 -23.60
CA LYS A 8 -0.19 5.63 -22.75
C LYS A 8 0.93 5.15 -21.85
N ASN A 9 0.90 5.51 -20.57
CA ASN A 9 1.86 4.99 -19.60
C ASN A 9 1.71 3.47 -19.58
N LYS A 10 2.72 2.76 -20.09
CA LYS A 10 2.79 1.28 -20.13
C LYS A 10 3.17 0.68 -18.76
N GLY A 11 2.95 1.41 -17.67
CA GLY A 11 3.28 0.96 -16.32
C GLY A 11 2.19 0.07 -15.72
N MET A 12 2.55 -0.62 -14.65
CA MET A 12 1.61 -1.32 -13.78
C MET A 12 0.81 -0.30 -12.96
N GLU A 13 -0.49 -0.49 -12.87
CA GLU A 13 -1.37 0.36 -12.06
C GLU A 13 -1.45 -0.19 -10.64
N VAL A 14 -1.36 0.70 -9.66
CA VAL A 14 -1.45 0.38 -8.23
C VAL A 14 -2.56 1.23 -7.62
N ASP A 15 -3.47 0.56 -6.94
CA ASP A 15 -4.72 1.15 -6.44
C ASP A 15 -4.65 1.47 -4.94
N ALA A 16 -5.50 2.38 -4.47
CA ALA A 16 -5.65 2.65 -3.04
C ALA A 16 -6.07 1.39 -2.28
N VAL A 17 -5.41 1.13 -1.16
CA VAL A 17 -5.66 -0.04 -0.30
C VAL A 17 -6.83 0.16 0.67
N VAL A 18 -7.28 1.40 0.85
CA VAL A 18 -8.34 1.79 1.78
C VAL A 18 -8.93 3.13 1.32
N ASP A 19 -10.19 3.41 1.68
CA ASP A 19 -10.74 4.76 1.58
C ASP A 19 -9.99 5.69 2.53
N GLY A 20 -9.72 6.92 2.11
CA GLY A 20 -9.09 7.88 3.00
C GLY A 20 -8.41 9.05 2.29
N ASN A 21 -7.44 9.65 2.98
CA ASN A 21 -6.64 10.74 2.43
C ASN A 21 -5.24 10.24 2.10
N ILE A 22 -4.92 10.21 0.80
CA ILE A 22 -3.61 9.79 0.30
C ILE A 22 -2.58 10.90 0.49
N MET A 23 -1.34 10.50 0.77
CA MET A 23 -0.18 11.38 0.87
C MET A 23 1.06 10.72 0.27
N PRO A 24 2.05 11.52 -0.18
CA PRO A 24 3.36 11.01 -0.56
C PRO A 24 4.00 10.23 0.60
N ILE A 25 4.76 9.19 0.29
CA ILE A 25 5.46 8.40 1.31
C ILE A 25 6.43 9.25 2.15
N THR A 26 6.95 10.35 1.57
CA THR A 26 7.84 11.31 2.25
C THR A 26 7.16 12.08 3.39
N ASP A 27 5.83 12.04 3.48
CA ASP A 27 5.06 12.73 4.51
C ASP A 27 4.70 11.83 5.69
N VAL A 28 5.06 10.53 5.62
CA VAL A 28 4.91 9.57 6.71
C VAL A 28 5.83 9.98 7.87
N LYS A 29 5.34 9.89 9.11
CA LYS A 29 6.09 10.29 10.32
C LYS A 29 7.01 9.17 10.85
N ASP A 30 7.75 8.56 9.95
CA ASP A 30 8.70 7.50 10.25
C ASP A 30 9.85 7.56 9.23
N ASP A 31 11.09 7.50 9.71
CA ASP A 31 12.27 7.68 8.86
C ASP A 31 12.46 6.53 7.88
N VAL A 32 12.09 5.31 8.24
CA VAL A 32 12.24 4.12 7.37
C VAL A 32 11.38 4.29 6.11
N PHE A 33 10.18 4.86 6.25
CA PHE A 33 9.28 5.12 5.12
C PHE A 33 9.54 6.46 4.44
N SER A 34 9.66 7.55 5.20
CA SER A 34 9.77 8.92 4.64
C SER A 34 11.04 9.17 3.85
N THR A 35 12.13 8.50 4.22
CA THR A 35 13.40 8.54 3.48
C THR A 35 13.47 7.50 2.35
N LYS A 36 12.40 6.72 2.14
CA LYS A 36 12.31 5.65 1.16
C LYS A 36 13.36 4.54 1.35
N MET A 37 13.78 4.31 2.59
CA MET A 37 14.81 3.31 2.92
C MET A 37 14.39 1.89 2.52
N LEU A 38 13.11 1.54 2.70
CA LEU A 38 12.55 0.26 2.25
C LEU A 38 12.08 0.26 0.78
N GLY A 39 11.98 1.43 0.16
CA GLY A 39 11.44 1.61 -1.19
C GLY A 39 10.56 2.83 -1.35
N ASP A 40 10.14 3.11 -2.58
CA ASP A 40 9.18 4.17 -2.90
C ASP A 40 7.73 3.68 -2.76
N GLY A 41 6.76 4.59 -2.75
CA GLY A 41 5.35 4.25 -2.64
C GLY A 41 4.46 5.41 -2.21
N TYR A 42 3.48 5.11 -1.35
CA TYR A 42 2.49 6.08 -0.86
C TYR A 42 1.92 5.67 0.50
N ALA A 43 1.24 6.60 1.17
CA ALA A 43 0.50 6.31 2.39
C ALA A 43 -0.92 6.87 2.33
N ILE A 44 -1.85 6.25 3.06
CA ILE A 44 -3.24 6.68 3.15
C ILE A 44 -3.64 6.74 4.62
N LYS A 45 -4.12 7.90 5.06
CA LYS A 45 -4.82 8.03 6.35
C LYS A 45 -6.23 7.46 6.16
N PRO A 46 -6.57 6.32 6.79
CA PRO A 46 -7.80 5.60 6.50
C PRO A 46 -9.04 6.37 6.99
N SER A 47 -10.15 6.20 6.28
CA SER A 47 -11.50 6.57 6.72
C SER A 47 -12.48 5.39 6.71
N ASP A 48 -12.04 4.23 6.25
CA ASP A 48 -12.76 2.96 6.30
C ASP A 48 -11.87 1.86 6.92
N LYS A 49 -12.50 0.81 7.42
CA LYS A 49 -11.80 -0.31 8.07
C LYS A 49 -11.31 -1.37 7.09
N ASN A 50 -11.88 -1.48 5.89
CA ASN A 50 -11.57 -2.59 4.99
C ASN A 50 -10.27 -2.31 4.22
N ILE A 51 -9.43 -3.33 4.12
CA ILE A 51 -8.17 -3.30 3.40
C ILE A 51 -8.31 -4.13 2.13
N TYR A 52 -7.85 -3.58 1.01
CA TYR A 52 -7.99 -4.15 -0.32
C TYR A 52 -6.63 -4.36 -0.98
N ALA A 53 -6.56 -5.35 -1.86
CA ALA A 53 -5.36 -5.62 -2.65
C ALA A 53 -5.13 -4.49 -3.66
N PRO A 54 -3.97 -3.81 -3.63
CA PRO A 54 -3.66 -2.72 -4.56
C PRO A 54 -3.28 -3.22 -5.95
N VAL A 55 -2.97 -4.52 -6.08
CA VAL A 55 -2.58 -5.21 -7.31
C VAL A 55 -3.06 -6.66 -7.28
N SER A 56 -3.10 -7.31 -8.45
CA SER A 56 -3.21 -8.77 -8.53
C SER A 56 -1.84 -9.43 -8.33
N GLY A 57 -1.80 -10.57 -7.65
CA GLY A 57 -0.58 -11.30 -7.39
C GLY A 57 -0.77 -12.45 -6.41
N THR A 58 0.32 -12.87 -5.79
CA THR A 58 0.34 -13.91 -4.74
C THR A 58 0.74 -13.27 -3.42
N ILE A 59 0.07 -13.60 -2.33
CA ILE A 59 0.49 -13.22 -0.98
C ILE A 59 1.85 -13.88 -0.70
N SER A 60 2.92 -13.10 -0.79
CA SER A 60 4.29 -13.59 -0.62
C SER A 60 4.67 -13.72 0.85
N THR A 61 4.14 -12.82 1.69
CA THR A 61 4.41 -12.77 3.13
C THR A 61 3.15 -12.29 3.87
N LEU A 62 2.85 -12.93 4.99
CA LEU A 62 1.87 -12.43 5.96
C LEU A 62 2.52 -12.48 7.34
N PHE A 63 2.67 -11.33 7.99
CA PHE A 63 3.35 -11.27 9.29
C PHE A 63 2.47 -11.91 10.38
N PRO A 64 3.05 -12.57 11.41
CA PRO A 64 2.26 -13.23 12.47
C PRO A 64 1.28 -12.31 13.20
N THR A 65 1.66 -11.04 13.41
CA THR A 65 0.80 -10.00 14.01
C THR A 65 -0.10 -9.30 12.98
N LYS A 66 -0.11 -9.74 11.73
CA LYS A 66 -1.01 -9.29 10.63
C LYS A 66 -0.95 -7.80 10.26
N HIS A 67 -0.03 -7.04 10.84
CA HIS A 67 0.17 -5.62 10.55
C HIS A 67 0.78 -5.36 9.17
N ALA A 68 1.33 -6.39 8.51
CA ALA A 68 1.93 -6.24 7.19
C ALA A 68 1.62 -7.42 6.27
N ILE A 69 1.36 -7.10 5.00
CA ILE A 69 0.97 -8.04 3.95
C ILE A 69 1.86 -7.77 2.72
N GLY A 70 2.63 -8.77 2.33
CA GLY A 70 3.45 -8.76 1.11
C GLY A 70 2.69 -9.39 -0.06
N ILE A 71 2.67 -8.73 -1.21
CA ILE A 71 2.11 -9.23 -2.46
C ILE A 71 3.21 -9.21 -3.52
N LYS A 72 3.43 -10.35 -4.18
CA LYS A 72 4.29 -10.45 -5.35
C LYS A 72 3.45 -10.57 -6.61
N THR A 73 3.66 -9.66 -7.53
CA THR A 73 2.97 -9.66 -8.83
C THR A 73 3.57 -10.71 -9.77
N ASP A 74 2.84 -11.12 -10.81
CA ASP A 74 3.36 -12.03 -11.84
C ASP A 74 4.57 -11.45 -12.60
N LYS A 75 4.75 -10.12 -12.55
CA LYS A 75 5.91 -9.41 -13.11
C LYS A 75 7.09 -9.33 -12.13
N GLY A 76 6.97 -9.91 -10.95
CA GLY A 76 8.03 -9.97 -9.94
C GLY A 76 8.14 -8.73 -9.04
N LEU A 77 7.39 -7.65 -9.29
CA LEU A 77 7.31 -6.51 -8.37
C LEU A 77 6.76 -6.99 -7.02
N GLU A 78 7.45 -6.61 -5.94
CA GLU A 78 7.08 -6.93 -4.57
C GLU A 78 6.53 -5.67 -3.88
N ILE A 79 5.32 -5.79 -3.36
CA ILE A 79 4.59 -4.71 -2.71
C ILE A 79 4.34 -5.11 -1.27
N LEU A 80 4.70 -4.24 -0.34
CA LEU A 80 4.40 -4.39 1.08
C LEU A 80 3.32 -3.39 1.47
N ILE A 81 2.22 -3.89 2.05
CA ILE A 81 1.19 -3.10 2.69
C ILE A 81 1.47 -3.15 4.20
N HIS A 82 1.80 -2.03 4.81
CA HIS A 82 2.04 -1.88 6.24
C HIS A 82 0.89 -1.08 6.88
N LEU A 83 0.28 -1.62 7.93
CA LEU A 83 -0.96 -1.13 8.52
C LEU A 83 -0.67 -0.40 9.83
N GLY A 84 -0.58 0.94 9.77
CA GLY A 84 -0.17 1.80 10.88
C GLY A 84 1.33 1.77 11.15
N LEU A 85 1.83 2.63 12.04
CA LEU A 85 3.23 2.65 12.49
C LEU A 85 3.36 1.98 13.85
N ASP A 86 4.43 1.20 14.05
CA ASP A 86 4.73 0.43 15.27
C ASP A 86 3.58 -0.49 15.76
N THR A 87 2.61 -0.80 14.89
CA THR A 87 1.43 -1.62 15.24
C THR A 87 1.74 -3.10 15.45
N VAL A 88 2.98 -3.53 15.18
CA VAL A 88 3.48 -4.84 15.61
C VAL A 88 3.35 -5.02 17.13
N GLU A 89 3.50 -3.94 17.91
CA GLU A 89 3.34 -3.91 19.37
C GLU A 89 1.91 -4.23 19.82
N LEU A 90 0.93 -4.08 18.93
CA LEU A 90 -0.48 -4.39 19.18
C LEU A 90 -0.80 -5.88 19.01
N LYS A 91 0.19 -6.71 18.67
CA LYS A 91 0.12 -8.19 18.66
C LYS A 91 -1.07 -8.76 17.89
N GLY A 92 -1.47 -8.08 16.81
CA GLY A 92 -2.57 -8.50 15.95
C GLY A 92 -3.98 -8.12 16.41
N ALA A 93 -4.13 -7.47 17.58
CA ALA A 93 -5.45 -7.11 18.11
C ALA A 93 -6.30 -6.24 17.15
N PRO A 94 -5.75 -5.25 16.42
CA PRO A 94 -6.55 -4.40 15.52
C PRO A 94 -6.90 -5.07 14.18
N PHE A 95 -6.34 -6.23 13.86
CA PHE A 95 -6.31 -6.75 12.49
C PHE A 95 -7.07 -8.07 12.35
N THR A 96 -7.98 -8.11 11.38
CA THR A 96 -8.62 -9.35 10.91
C THR A 96 -8.28 -9.54 9.44
N VAL A 97 -7.39 -10.48 9.12
CA VAL A 97 -6.96 -10.78 7.75
C VAL A 97 -7.58 -12.12 7.32
N ALA A 98 -8.15 -12.15 6.12
CA ALA A 98 -8.88 -13.29 5.57
C ALA A 98 -8.06 -14.11 4.54
N VAL A 99 -6.89 -13.62 4.15
CA VAL A 99 -5.96 -14.28 3.23
C VAL A 99 -4.81 -14.97 3.98
N SER A 100 -4.19 -15.95 3.33
CA SER A 100 -3.03 -16.69 3.82
C SER A 100 -1.84 -16.52 2.87
N GLN A 101 -0.63 -16.76 3.38
CA GLN A 101 0.56 -16.82 2.54
C GLN A 101 0.40 -17.91 1.47
N GLY A 102 0.74 -17.59 0.23
CA GLY A 102 0.57 -18.45 -0.93
C GLY A 102 -0.76 -18.27 -1.68
N ASP A 103 -1.74 -17.56 -1.09
CA ASP A 103 -3.01 -17.29 -1.75
C ASP A 103 -2.81 -16.35 -2.96
N LYS A 104 -3.58 -16.60 -4.02
CA LYS A 104 -3.71 -15.65 -5.12
C LYS A 104 -4.77 -14.62 -4.79
N VAL A 105 -4.49 -13.36 -5.10
CA VAL A 105 -5.42 -12.25 -4.91
C VAL A 105 -5.55 -11.44 -6.19
N GLU A 106 -6.74 -10.90 -6.42
CA GLU A 106 -7.02 -9.97 -7.51
C GLU A 106 -6.98 -8.52 -7.02
N LYS A 107 -6.60 -7.60 -7.90
CA LYS A 107 -6.66 -6.17 -7.62
C LYS A 107 -8.08 -5.77 -7.20
N GLY A 108 -8.20 -5.05 -6.07
CA GLY A 108 -9.47 -4.68 -5.45
C GLY A 108 -10.12 -5.77 -4.60
N GLN A 109 -9.51 -6.94 -4.46
CA GLN A 109 -10.01 -7.99 -3.57
C GLN A 109 -9.87 -7.58 -2.09
N PRO A 110 -10.89 -7.78 -1.25
CA PRO A 110 -10.76 -7.61 0.19
C PRO A 110 -9.70 -8.55 0.78
N LEU A 111 -8.78 -7.99 1.56
CA LEU A 111 -7.73 -8.72 2.27
C LEU A 111 -8.05 -8.90 3.75
N GLY A 112 -8.75 -7.94 4.35
CA GLY A 112 -9.04 -7.93 5.77
C GLY A 112 -9.58 -6.59 6.26
N THR A 113 -9.54 -6.39 7.57
CA THR A 113 -9.94 -5.16 8.24
C THR A 113 -8.90 -4.70 9.26
N MET A 114 -8.82 -3.38 9.44
CA MET A 114 -8.03 -2.68 10.45
C MET A 114 -8.93 -1.80 11.32
N ASP A 115 -8.87 -2.00 12.63
CA ASP A 115 -9.48 -1.09 13.61
C ASP A 115 -8.58 0.11 13.86
N PHE A 116 -8.69 1.13 13.00
CA PHE A 116 -7.90 2.35 13.08
C PHE A 116 -8.20 3.18 14.34
N GLN A 117 -9.41 3.06 14.91
CA GLN A 117 -9.74 3.71 16.16
C GLN A 117 -8.96 3.08 17.33
N MET A 118 -8.88 1.75 17.39
CA MET A 118 -8.05 1.06 18.40
C MET A 118 -6.57 1.45 18.30
N ILE A 119 -6.05 1.63 17.07
CA ILE A 119 -4.66 2.06 16.84
C ILE A 119 -4.45 3.48 17.40
N THR A 120 -5.33 4.42 17.02
CA THR A 120 -5.22 5.83 17.44
C THR A 120 -5.48 6.02 18.94
N ASP A 121 -6.41 5.27 19.55
CA ASP A 121 -6.68 5.29 20.99
C ASP A 121 -5.48 4.83 21.83
N LYS A 122 -4.61 4.01 21.25
CA LYS A 122 -3.35 3.56 21.86
C LYS A 122 -2.16 4.46 21.56
N GLY A 123 -2.36 5.56 20.82
CA GLY A 123 -1.34 6.56 20.52
C GLY A 123 -0.46 6.23 19.31
N TYR A 124 -0.83 5.24 18.50
CA TYR A 124 -0.10 4.87 17.28
C TYR A 124 -0.67 5.59 16.05
N ASP A 125 0.16 5.73 15.01
CA ASP A 125 -0.32 6.19 13.71
C ASP A 125 -1.01 5.03 12.96
N ASP A 126 -2.17 5.27 12.39
CA ASP A 126 -3.02 4.33 11.66
C ASP A 126 -2.87 4.43 10.14
N SER A 127 -1.92 5.21 9.63
CA SER A 127 -1.70 5.34 8.18
C SER A 127 -1.35 3.99 7.55
N CYS A 128 -2.08 3.62 6.49
CA CYS A 128 -1.77 2.47 5.65
C CYS A 128 -0.68 2.86 4.65
N ILE A 129 0.47 2.21 4.70
CA ILE A 129 1.65 2.53 3.88
C ILE A 129 1.83 1.42 2.86
N VAL A 130 2.04 1.79 1.59
CA VAL A 130 2.32 0.87 0.50
C VAL A 130 3.71 1.16 -0.03
N VAL A 131 4.56 0.14 -0.10
CA VAL A 131 5.98 0.25 -0.48
C VAL A 131 6.33 -0.78 -1.56
N TYR A 132 7.12 -0.38 -2.54
CA TYR A 132 7.76 -1.27 -3.52
C TYR A 132 9.14 -1.70 -3.01
N THR A 133 9.29 -2.95 -2.57
CA THR A 133 10.47 -3.38 -1.80
C THR A 133 11.67 -3.80 -2.64
N ASN A 134 11.49 -4.00 -3.95
CA ASN A 134 12.54 -4.38 -4.89
C ASN A 134 12.73 -3.34 -5.99
N MET A 135 13.18 -2.15 -5.58
CA MET A 135 13.33 -0.97 -6.46
C MET A 135 14.26 -1.17 -7.67
N ASP A 136 15.13 -2.19 -7.68
CA ASP A 136 15.94 -2.54 -8.86
C ASP A 136 15.09 -2.92 -10.08
N LEU A 137 13.87 -3.42 -9.88
CA LEU A 137 12.91 -3.69 -10.96
C LEU A 137 12.13 -2.44 -11.39
N VAL A 138 12.17 -1.36 -10.61
CA VAL A 138 11.36 -0.16 -10.81
C VAL A 138 12.18 0.91 -11.54
N LYS A 139 11.71 1.28 -12.72
CA LYS A 139 12.30 2.36 -13.52
C LYS A 139 11.82 3.74 -13.07
N SER A 140 10.51 3.87 -12.82
CA SER A 140 9.92 5.11 -12.34
C SER A 140 8.56 4.88 -11.67
N VAL A 141 8.17 5.78 -10.77
CA VAL A 141 6.84 5.84 -10.18
C VAL A 141 6.24 7.22 -10.41
N THR A 142 4.93 7.29 -10.68
CA THR A 142 4.25 8.58 -10.79
C THR A 142 4.16 9.26 -9.41
N PRO A 143 4.26 10.59 -9.34
CA PRO A 143 4.10 11.31 -8.08
C PRO A 143 2.68 11.15 -7.53
N ILE A 144 2.56 11.30 -6.21
CA ILE A 144 1.28 11.27 -5.49
C ILE A 144 0.87 12.71 -5.17
N GLU A 145 -0.36 13.05 -5.55
CA GLU A 145 -1.01 14.28 -5.12
C GLU A 145 -1.88 14.00 -3.89
N LYS A 146 -1.87 14.90 -2.91
CA LYS A 146 -2.71 14.76 -1.73
C LYS A 146 -4.18 14.91 -2.10
N GLY A 147 -5.02 14.08 -1.50
CA GLY A 147 -6.46 14.19 -1.69
C GLY A 147 -7.22 12.99 -1.14
N THR A 148 -8.54 13.05 -1.26
CA THR A 148 -9.40 11.93 -0.90
C THR A 148 -9.40 10.89 -2.01
N VAL A 149 -9.24 9.63 -1.63
CA VAL A 149 -9.28 8.48 -2.52
C VAL A 149 -10.25 7.44 -1.99
N GLN A 150 -10.84 6.68 -2.90
CA GLN A 150 -11.58 5.46 -2.56
C GLN A 150 -10.70 4.24 -2.82
N HIS A 151 -10.90 3.17 -2.06
CA HIS A 151 -10.30 1.87 -2.31
C HIS A 151 -10.51 1.45 -3.76
N SER A 152 -9.55 0.72 -4.31
CA SER A 152 -9.55 0.31 -5.73
C SER A 152 -9.54 1.47 -6.75
N GLN A 153 -9.45 2.73 -6.31
CA GLN A 153 -9.09 3.84 -7.20
C GLN A 153 -7.61 3.73 -7.55
N LYS A 154 -7.27 3.84 -8.83
CA LYS A 154 -5.86 3.97 -9.22
C LYS A 154 -5.24 5.23 -8.63
N VAL A 155 -4.15 5.06 -7.89
CA VAL A 155 -3.41 6.17 -7.26
C VAL A 155 -2.00 6.32 -7.79
N GLN A 156 -1.40 5.25 -8.30
CA GLN A 156 -0.03 5.30 -8.82
C GLN A 156 0.15 4.43 -10.05
N THR A 157 1.14 4.78 -10.89
CA THR A 157 1.63 3.95 -11.98
C THR A 157 3.11 3.69 -11.79
N VAL A 158 3.52 2.42 -11.87
CA VAL A 158 4.89 1.93 -11.71
C VAL A 158 5.41 1.45 -13.07
N GLU A 159 6.44 2.09 -13.61
CA GLU A 159 7.15 1.60 -14.79
C GLU A 159 8.27 0.64 -14.34
N LEU A 160 8.29 -0.57 -14.91
CA LEU A 160 9.33 -1.56 -14.64
C LEU A 160 10.45 -1.46 -15.69
N ASN A 161 11.65 -1.93 -15.34
CA ASN A 161 12.80 -2.03 -16.25
C ASN A 161 12.62 -3.08 -17.35
#